data_AF-A0A8H3XGQ4-F1
#
_entry.id   AF-A0A8H3XGQ4-F1
#
_cell.length_a   1.000
_cell.length_b   1.000
_cell.length_c   1.000
_cell.angle_alpha   90.00
_cell.angle_beta   90.00
_cell.angle_gamma   90.00
#
_symmetry.space_group_name_H-M   'P 1'
#
loop_
_entity.id
_entity.type
_entity.pdbx_description
1 polymer ?
#
loop_
_entity_poly.entity_id
_entity_poly.type
_entity_poly.pdbx_seq_one_letter_code
_entity_poly.pdbx_strand_id
1 'polypeptide(L)'
;MTDLHCLYKAIRDYFDDTPVEEWSYLNFLNLFKPFIMSKLDVTKQEDKGTWRKRFITRLDKIAGDDTYSEQQRALAIRLKETIPSSADSFWDNVEKEKEDLRRKREIMNKTNSVRNNTELDALDLLDTARKEKAKEILSLLKQKPENEVPIDYTEEDEKEYEEDVIYSYNTEEDNEHRIT
;
A
#
# COMPACT_ATOMS: atom_id res chain seq x y z
N MET A 1 -0.92 -13.31 -14.46
CA MET A 1 -0.42 -13.54 -15.84
C MET A 1 -0.67 -12.34 -16.78
N THR A 2 -1.05 -11.17 -16.26
CA THR A 2 -1.59 -10.03 -17.03
C THR A 2 -0.59 -8.89 -17.28
N ASP A 3 0.34 -8.63 -16.36
CA ASP A 3 1.18 -7.43 -16.39
C ASP A 3 2.17 -7.40 -17.57
N LEU A 4 2.82 -8.54 -17.87
CA LEU A 4 3.77 -8.63 -18.97
C LEU A 4 3.11 -8.47 -20.35
N HIS A 5 1.88 -8.99 -20.51
CA HIS A 5 1.12 -8.86 -21.75
C HIS A 5 0.71 -7.39 -21.98
N CYS A 6 0.20 -6.72 -20.94
CA CYS A 6 -0.11 -5.29 -20.98
C CYS A 6 1.11 -4.45 -21.36
N LEU A 7 2.29 -4.80 -20.84
CA LEU A 7 3.53 -4.10 -21.15
C LEU A 7 3.98 -4.29 -22.61
N TYR A 8 3.91 -5.51 -23.14
CA TYR A 8 4.22 -5.72 -24.57
C TYR A 8 3.22 -5.03 -25.48
N LYS A 9 1.95 -4.97 -25.09
CA LYS A 9 0.93 -4.19 -25.78
C LYS A 9 1.28 -2.69 -25.76
N ALA A 10 1.58 -2.12 -24.60
CA ALA A 10 1.97 -0.71 -24.49
C ALA A 10 3.23 -0.38 -25.31
N ILE A 11 4.23 -1.27 -25.33
CA ILE A 11 5.42 -1.11 -26.17
C ILE A 11 5.04 -1.10 -27.65
N ARG A 12 4.11 -1.95 -28.07
CA ARG A 12 3.60 -1.98 -29.43
C ARG A 12 2.89 -0.66 -29.76
N ASP A 13 1.93 -0.29 -28.91
CA ASP A 13 1.09 0.90 -29.04
C ASP A 13 1.95 2.19 -29.08
N TYR A 14 3.08 2.26 -28.35
CA TYR A 14 4.03 3.38 -28.50
C TYR A 14 4.48 3.61 -29.95
N PHE A 15 4.86 2.55 -30.68
CA PHE A 15 5.30 2.71 -32.08
C PHE A 15 4.13 2.91 -33.04
N ASP A 16 2.94 2.43 -32.69
CA ASP A 16 1.77 2.54 -33.55
C ASP A 16 1.14 3.96 -33.43
N ASP A 17 1.17 4.55 -32.24
CA ASP A 17 0.55 5.85 -31.92
C ASP A 17 1.51 7.04 -31.99
N THR A 18 2.82 6.81 -31.86
CA THR A 18 3.83 7.90 -31.87
C THR A 18 4.28 8.19 -33.30
N PRO A 19 4.31 9.48 -33.73
CA PRO A 19 4.89 9.87 -35.01
C PRO A 19 6.31 9.35 -35.19
N VAL A 20 6.63 8.93 -36.41
CA VAL A 20 7.89 8.25 -36.77
C VAL A 20 9.10 9.14 -36.44
N GLU A 21 8.95 10.45 -36.59
CA GLU A 21 9.98 11.46 -36.32
C GLU A 21 10.36 11.54 -34.83
N GLU A 22 9.44 11.14 -33.95
CA GLU A 22 9.65 11.16 -32.50
C GLU A 22 10.21 9.84 -31.96
N TRP A 23 10.35 8.82 -32.81
CA TRP A 23 10.91 7.54 -32.41
C TRP A 23 12.37 7.70 -31.99
N SER A 24 12.60 7.58 -30.69
CA SER A 24 13.93 7.50 -30.13
C SER A 24 13.95 6.58 -28.92
N TYR A 25 15.13 6.04 -28.59
CA TYR A 25 15.28 5.24 -27.38
C TYR A 25 15.00 6.07 -26.12
N LEU A 26 15.37 7.35 -26.12
CA LEU A 26 15.14 8.22 -24.97
C LEU A 26 13.64 8.52 -24.76
N ASN A 27 12.90 8.83 -25.82
CA ASN A 27 11.45 9.06 -25.72
C ASN A 27 10.71 7.79 -25.28
N PHE A 28 11.11 6.64 -25.82
CA PHE A 28 10.64 5.34 -25.36
C PHE A 28 10.89 5.17 -23.86
N LEU A 29 12.11 5.41 -23.38
CA LEU A 29 12.44 5.29 -21.96
C LEU A 29 11.67 6.27 -21.07
N ASN A 30 11.46 7.51 -21.52
CA ASN A 30 10.68 8.51 -20.79
C ASN A 30 9.23 8.05 -20.60
N LEU A 31 8.59 7.51 -21.66
CA LEU A 31 7.24 6.99 -21.58
C LEU A 31 7.13 5.82 -20.57
N PHE A 32 8.12 4.92 -20.58
CA PHE A 32 8.11 3.74 -19.73
C PHE A 32 8.79 3.94 -18.37
N LYS A 33 9.22 5.17 -18.04
CA LYS A 33 9.84 5.49 -16.74
C LYS A 33 9.02 5.00 -15.55
N PRO A 34 7.68 5.13 -15.49
CA PRO A 34 6.89 4.61 -14.37
C PRO A 34 7.05 3.09 -14.16
N PHE A 35 7.09 2.32 -15.26
CA PHE A 35 7.31 0.87 -15.19
C PHE A 35 8.72 0.53 -14.73
N ILE A 36 9.73 1.27 -15.19
CA ILE A 36 11.12 1.14 -14.74
C ILE A 36 11.22 1.41 -13.22
N MET A 37 10.57 2.47 -12.75
CA MET A 37 10.59 2.91 -11.36
C MET A 37 9.82 1.97 -10.42
N SER A 38 8.88 1.17 -10.92
CA SER A 38 8.12 0.21 -10.10
C SER A 38 9.00 -0.88 -9.47
N LYS A 39 10.15 -1.19 -10.07
CA LYS A 39 11.07 -2.25 -9.65
C LYS A 39 12.31 -1.65 -8.98
N LEU A 40 12.18 -1.30 -7.70
CA LEU A 40 13.27 -0.64 -6.97
C LEU A 40 14.50 -1.53 -6.75
N ASP A 41 14.33 -2.85 -6.69
CA ASP A 41 15.42 -3.78 -6.34
C ASP A 41 16.27 -4.20 -7.55
N VAL A 42 15.84 -3.83 -8.77
CA VAL A 42 16.56 -4.14 -10.01
C VAL A 42 17.67 -3.12 -10.24
N THR A 43 18.87 -3.62 -10.55
CA THR A 43 20.05 -2.78 -10.79
C THR A 43 19.94 -1.98 -12.08
N LYS A 44 20.58 -0.80 -12.13
CA LYS A 44 20.71 0.03 -13.34
C LYS A 44 21.11 -0.78 -14.58
N GLN A 45 22.10 -1.66 -14.48
CA GLN A 45 22.63 -2.39 -15.64
C GLN A 45 21.63 -3.43 -16.16
N GLU A 46 20.93 -4.11 -15.26
CA GLU A 46 19.92 -5.10 -15.62
C GLU A 46 18.71 -4.44 -16.31
N ASP A 47 18.20 -3.34 -15.75
CA ASP A 47 17.12 -2.59 -16.39
C ASP A 47 17.57 -2.01 -17.73
N LYS A 48 18.76 -1.39 -17.79
CA LYS A 48 19.32 -0.84 -19.03
C LYS A 48 19.39 -1.89 -20.13
N GLY A 49 19.89 -3.08 -19.82
CA GLY A 49 19.93 -4.20 -20.77
C GLY A 49 18.54 -4.68 -21.19
N THR A 50 17.63 -4.82 -20.23
CA THR A 50 16.26 -5.30 -20.46
C THR A 50 15.48 -4.36 -21.36
N TRP A 51 15.49 -3.06 -21.07
CA TRP A 51 14.75 -2.06 -21.83
C TRP A 51 15.35 -1.81 -23.21
N ARG A 52 16.68 -1.86 -23.33
CA ARG A 52 17.36 -1.83 -24.64
C ARG A 52 16.94 -3.02 -25.50
N LYS A 53 16.94 -4.24 -24.92
CA LYS A 53 16.52 -5.45 -25.65
C LYS A 53 15.08 -5.34 -26.12
N ARG A 54 14.17 -4.83 -25.29
CA ARG A 54 12.75 -4.64 -25.65
C ARG A 54 12.58 -3.67 -26.80
N PHE A 55 13.26 -2.53 -26.75
CA PHE A 55 13.26 -1.53 -27.81
C PHE A 55 13.74 -2.14 -29.14
N ILE A 56 14.93 -2.75 -29.14
CA ILE A 56 15.52 -3.37 -30.34
C ILE A 56 14.61 -4.49 -30.89
N THR A 57 14.09 -5.35 -30.01
CA THR A 57 13.20 -6.46 -30.42
C THR A 57 11.95 -5.95 -31.13
N ARG A 58 11.40 -4.80 -30.69
CA ARG A 58 10.23 -4.21 -31.34
C ARG A 58 10.59 -3.59 -32.68
N LEU A 59 11.73 -2.90 -32.78
CA LEU A 59 12.25 -2.40 -34.05
C LEU A 59 12.49 -3.53 -35.06
N ASP A 60 13.03 -4.67 -34.61
CA ASP A 60 13.22 -5.86 -35.45
C ASP A 60 11.90 -6.39 -36.03
N LYS A 61 10.86 -6.42 -35.20
CA LYS A 61 9.52 -6.82 -35.66
C LYS A 61 8.97 -5.84 -36.70
N ILE A 62 9.13 -4.54 -36.49
CA ILE A 62 8.67 -3.51 -37.43
C ILE A 62 9.41 -3.64 -38.76
N ALA A 63 10.74 -3.79 -38.72
CA ALA A 63 11.55 -3.90 -39.94
C ALA A 63 11.17 -5.12 -40.82
N GLY A 64 10.82 -6.23 -40.18
CA GLY A 64 10.42 -7.48 -40.85
C GLY A 64 8.93 -7.63 -41.17
N ASP A 65 8.11 -6.63 -40.85
CA ASP A 65 6.65 -6.68 -41.02
C ASP A 65 6.21 -5.74 -42.15
N ASP A 66 5.71 -6.32 -43.24
CA ASP A 66 5.27 -5.60 -44.44
C ASP A 66 3.98 -4.78 -44.23
N THR A 67 3.32 -4.89 -43.07
CA THR A 67 2.19 -4.03 -42.72
C THR A 67 2.60 -2.60 -42.36
N TYR A 68 3.87 -2.35 -42.03
CA TYR A 68 4.39 -1.00 -41.76
C TYR A 68 4.84 -0.32 -43.05
N SER A 69 4.73 1.01 -43.06
CA SER A 69 5.22 1.82 -44.18
C SER A 69 6.73 1.68 -44.39
N GLU A 70 7.18 1.89 -45.62
CA GLU A 70 8.61 1.87 -45.96
C GLU A 70 9.43 2.83 -45.08
N GLN A 71 8.88 4.02 -44.78
CA GLN A 71 9.50 5.01 -43.90
C GLN A 71 9.71 4.47 -42.48
N GLN A 72 8.68 3.82 -41.90
CA GLN A 72 8.77 3.22 -40.56
C GLN A 72 9.81 2.10 -40.51
N ARG A 73 9.82 1.24 -41.52
CA ARG A 73 10.77 0.12 -41.62
C ARG A 73 12.21 0.62 -41.76
N ALA A 74 12.44 1.59 -42.65
CA ALA A 74 13.74 2.20 -42.86
C ALA A 74 14.26 2.87 -41.58
N LEU A 75 13.40 3.61 -40.87
CA LEU A 75 13.78 4.22 -39.60
C LEU A 75 14.09 3.17 -38.53
N ALA A 76 13.28 2.10 -38.43
CA ALA A 76 13.50 1.05 -37.45
C ALA A 76 14.87 0.37 -37.62
N ILE A 77 15.27 0.09 -38.87
CA ILE A 77 16.59 -0.44 -39.20
C ILE A 77 17.69 0.54 -38.73
N ARG A 78 17.55 1.83 -39.09
CA ARG A 78 18.52 2.87 -38.69
C ARG A 78 18.66 2.98 -37.16
N LEU A 79 17.54 3.03 -36.43
CA LEU A 79 17.52 3.15 -34.97
C LEU A 79 18.13 1.94 -34.27
N LYS A 80 17.99 0.74 -34.85
CA LYS A 80 18.62 -0.48 -34.33
C LYS A 80 20.14 -0.44 -34.46
N GLU A 81 20.64 0.05 -35.60
CA GLU A 81 22.08 0.14 -35.90
C GLU A 81 22.76 1.24 -35.07
N THR A 82 22.07 2.35 -34.84
CA THR A 82 22.52 3.37 -33.89
C THR A 82 22.38 2.84 -32.48
N ILE A 83 23.45 2.23 -31.95
CA ILE A 83 23.50 1.83 -30.54
C ILE A 83 23.12 3.06 -29.70
N PRO A 84 22.04 2.99 -28.90
CA PRO A 84 21.57 4.15 -28.18
C PRO A 84 22.44 4.36 -26.93
N SER A 85 23.66 4.86 -27.16
CA SER A 85 24.62 5.24 -26.13
C SER A 85 24.21 6.55 -25.42
N SER A 86 23.25 7.30 -25.96
CA SER A 86 22.88 8.64 -25.49
C SER A 86 21.96 8.66 -24.26
N ALA A 87 21.54 7.51 -23.72
CA ALA A 87 20.61 7.45 -22.59
C ALA A 87 21.29 7.31 -21.21
N ASP A 88 22.61 7.46 -21.10
CA ASP A 88 23.32 7.26 -19.83
C ASP A 88 22.85 8.20 -18.73
N SER A 89 22.63 9.48 -19.06
CA SER A 89 22.09 10.47 -18.11
C SER A 89 20.69 10.11 -17.61
N PHE A 90 19.83 9.53 -18.46
CA PHE A 90 18.53 9.01 -18.05
C PHE A 90 18.70 7.92 -17.00
N TRP A 91 19.57 6.94 -17.25
CA TRP A 91 19.80 5.83 -16.34
C TRP A 91 20.47 6.26 -15.03
N ASP A 92 21.35 7.26 -15.07
CA ASP A 92 21.92 7.86 -13.86
C ASP A 92 20.84 8.54 -13.01
N ASN A 93 19.92 9.27 -13.63
CA ASN A 93 18.81 9.91 -12.93
C ASN A 93 17.84 8.88 -12.33
N VAL A 94 17.52 7.83 -13.08
CA VAL A 94 16.68 6.72 -12.58
C VAL A 94 17.33 6.04 -11.36
N GLU A 95 18.62 5.74 -11.41
CA GLU A 95 19.29 5.09 -10.28
C GLU A 95 19.30 5.99 -9.03
N LYS A 96 19.58 7.30 -9.20
CA LYS A 96 19.48 8.26 -8.10
C LYS A 96 18.08 8.30 -7.49
N GLU A 97 17.06 8.36 -8.34
CA GLU A 97 15.66 8.45 -7.90
C GLU A 97 15.21 7.16 -7.20
N LYS A 98 15.64 5.98 -7.70
CA LYS A 98 15.41 4.70 -7.03
C LYS A 98 16.09 4.66 -5.67
N GLU A 99 17.33 5.12 -5.57
CA GLU A 99 18.07 5.15 -4.31
C GLU A 99 17.39 6.04 -3.27
N ASP A 100 16.91 7.21 -3.68
CA ASP A 100 16.14 8.08 -2.79
C ASP A 100 14.83 7.44 -2.32
N LEU A 101 14.15 6.69 -3.19
CA LEU A 101 12.96 5.93 -2.81
C LEU A 101 13.26 4.78 -1.84
N ARG A 102 14.38 4.06 -2.04
CA ARG A 102 14.84 3.02 -1.10
C ARG A 102 15.11 3.63 0.28
N ARG A 103 15.82 4.76 0.33
CA ARG A 103 16.10 5.48 1.59
C ARG A 103 14.83 5.96 2.29
N LYS A 104 13.89 6.55 1.55
CA LYS A 104 12.59 6.99 2.10
C LYS A 104 11.80 5.81 2.68
N ARG A 105 11.77 4.67 1.99
CA ARG A 105 11.12 3.44 2.47
C ARG A 105 11.75 2.96 3.77
N GLU A 106 13.08 2.96 3.87
CA GLU A 106 13.78 2.55 5.08
C GLU A 106 13.46 3.45 6.28
N ILE A 107 13.44 4.77 6.09
CA ILE A 107 13.08 5.74 7.14
C ILE A 107 11.65 5.48 7.62
N MET A 108 10.69 5.36 6.69
CA MET A 108 9.29 5.10 7.04
C MET A 108 9.14 3.79 7.83
N ASN A 109 9.84 2.74 7.43
CA ASN A 109 9.81 1.46 8.14
C ASN A 109 10.38 1.58 9.57
N LYS A 110 11.47 2.35 9.76
CA LYS A 110 12.03 2.64 11.09
C LYS A 110 11.06 3.43 11.96
N THR A 111 10.45 4.48 11.43
CA THR A 111 9.48 5.30 12.17
C THR A 111 8.25 4.48 12.57
N ASN A 112 7.73 3.65 11.67
CA ASN A 112 6.61 2.74 11.97
C ASN A 112 6.99 1.73 13.05
N SER A 113 8.21 1.19 13.03
CA SER A 113 8.71 0.30 14.08
C SER A 113 8.75 0.98 15.45
N VAL A 114 9.30 2.20 15.53
CA VAL A 114 9.34 2.99 16.78
C VAL A 114 7.93 3.25 17.30
N ARG A 115 7.00 3.64 16.42
CA ARG A 115 5.61 3.89 16.77
C ARG A 115 4.95 2.62 17.32
N ASN A 116 5.07 1.49 16.63
CA ASN A 116 4.47 0.24 17.05
C ASN A 116 5.01 -0.22 18.41
N ASN A 117 6.32 -0.07 18.66
CA ASN A 117 6.92 -0.40 19.95
C ASN A 117 6.39 0.52 21.06
N THR A 118 6.26 1.82 20.78
CA THR A 118 5.70 2.79 21.75
C THR A 118 4.23 2.47 22.08
N GLU A 119 3.44 2.09 21.08
CA GLU A 119 2.05 1.67 21.26
C GLU A 119 1.96 0.38 22.11
N LEU A 120 2.87 -0.59 21.89
CA LEU A 120 2.96 -1.80 22.71
C LEU A 120 3.33 -1.49 24.17
N ASP A 121 4.33 -0.64 24.41
CA ASP A 121 4.76 -0.24 25.75
C ASP A 121 3.61 0.46 26.51
N ALA A 122 2.86 1.33 25.83
CA ALA A 122 1.71 2.01 26.41
C ALA A 122 0.59 1.05 26.80
N LEU A 123 0.35 0.01 26.00
CA LEU A 123 -0.64 -1.04 26.30
C LEU A 123 -0.21 -1.86 27.53
N ASP A 124 1.06 -2.25 27.63
CA ASP A 124 1.58 -3.00 28.77
C ASP A 124 1.47 -2.20 30.08
N LEU A 125 1.76 -0.89 30.03
CA LEU A 125 1.59 0.00 31.17
C LEU A 125 0.11 0.09 31.61
N LEU A 126 -0.82 0.23 30.66
CA LEU A 126 -2.26 0.26 30.95
C LEU A 126 -2.75 -1.05 31.58
N ASP A 127 -2.30 -2.19 31.08
CA ASP A 127 -2.67 -3.49 31.62
C ASP A 127 -2.10 -3.73 33.02
N THR A 128 -0.87 -3.27 33.27
CA THR A 128 -0.26 -3.30 34.60
C THR A 128 -1.05 -2.43 35.58
N ALA A 129 -1.36 -1.18 35.21
CA ALA A 129 -2.16 -0.28 36.04
C ALA A 129 -3.56 -0.82 36.33
N ARG A 130 -4.21 -1.45 35.34
CA ARG A 130 -5.51 -2.12 35.53
C ARG A 130 -5.42 -3.27 36.54
N LYS A 131 -4.40 -4.12 36.43
CA LYS A 131 -4.18 -5.24 37.35
C LYS A 131 -3.91 -4.75 38.78
N GLU A 132 -3.13 -3.69 38.95
CA GLU A 132 -2.86 -3.10 40.26
C GLU A 132 -4.11 -2.50 40.89
N LYS A 133 -4.88 -1.71 40.13
CA LYS A 133 -6.15 -1.15 40.60
C LYS A 133 -7.16 -2.23 40.98
N ALA A 134 -7.22 -3.33 40.22
CA ALA A 134 -8.07 -4.47 40.57
C ALA A 134 -7.64 -5.14 41.88
N LYS A 135 -6.33 -5.28 42.12
CA LYS A 135 -5.81 -5.81 43.40
C LYS A 135 -6.16 -4.90 44.58
N GLU A 136 -6.03 -3.59 44.41
CA GLU A 136 -6.38 -2.61 45.45
C GLU A 136 -7.87 -2.69 45.81
N ILE A 137 -8.76 -2.70 44.82
CA ILE A 137 -10.20 -2.87 45.03
C ILE A 137 -10.50 -4.18 45.76
N LEU A 138 -9.87 -5.28 45.34
CA LEU A 138 -10.02 -6.58 46.02
C LEU A 138 -9.51 -6.55 47.47
N SER A 139 -8.43 -5.82 47.76
CA SER A 139 -7.95 -5.67 49.14
C SER A 139 -8.91 -4.86 50.02
N LEU A 140 -9.52 -3.81 49.47
CA LEU A 140 -10.54 -3.01 50.17
C LEU A 140 -11.80 -3.83 50.48
N LEU A 141 -12.26 -4.64 49.52
CA LEU A 141 -13.40 -5.54 49.74
C LEU A 141 -13.12 -6.62 50.79
N LYS A 142 -11.87 -7.08 50.92
CA LYS A 142 -11.45 -8.04 51.96
C LYS A 142 -11.30 -7.39 53.34
N GLN A 143 -11.13 -6.07 53.43
CA GLN A 143 -11.04 -5.31 54.67
C GLN A 143 -12.40 -4.83 55.19
N LYS A 144 -13.49 -5.56 54.97
CA LYS A 144 -14.74 -5.29 55.67
C LYS A 144 -14.54 -5.70 57.15
N PRO A 145 -14.56 -4.78 58.13
CA PRO A 145 -14.52 -5.17 59.52
C PRO A 145 -15.81 -5.91 59.88
N GLU A 146 -15.65 -7.08 60.50
CA GLU A 146 -16.62 -7.64 61.43
C GLU A 146 -16.91 -6.55 62.49
N ASN A 147 -17.97 -5.80 62.29
CA ASN A 147 -18.67 -5.16 63.39
C ASN A 147 -20.11 -5.65 63.31
N GLU A 148 -20.34 -6.75 64.01
CA GLU A 148 -21.64 -7.13 64.51
C GLU A 148 -22.21 -5.93 65.29
N VAL A 149 -23.20 -5.27 64.70
CA VAL A 149 -24.12 -4.44 65.46
C VAL A 149 -25.29 -5.34 65.80
N PRO A 150 -25.65 -5.54 67.08
CA PRO A 150 -26.90 -6.17 67.44
C PRO A 150 -28.04 -5.33 66.86
N ILE A 151 -28.72 -5.87 65.86
CA ILE A 151 -29.94 -5.30 65.29
C ILE A 151 -31.04 -5.63 66.29
N ASP A 152 -31.45 -4.61 67.05
CA ASP A 152 -32.69 -4.60 67.82
C ASP A 152 -33.85 -4.45 66.83
N TYR A 153 -34.60 -5.52 66.64
CA TYR A 153 -35.79 -5.52 65.79
C TYR A 153 -36.91 -4.80 66.54
N THR A 154 -37.18 -3.56 66.15
CA THR A 154 -38.50 -2.97 66.38
C THR A 154 -39.32 -3.12 65.11
N GLU A 155 -40.52 -3.65 65.32
CA GLU A 155 -41.52 -4.10 64.36
C GLU A 155 -42.08 -2.98 63.47
N GLU A 156 -42.77 -3.43 62.42
CA GLU A 156 -43.80 -2.72 61.65
C GLU A 156 -43.31 -1.73 60.57
N ASP A 157 -43.31 -2.20 59.31
CA ASP A 157 -44.40 -1.82 58.42
C ASP A 157 -44.40 -2.68 57.15
N GLU A 158 -45.53 -3.36 56.94
CA GLU A 158 -45.92 -4.06 55.73
C GLU A 158 -45.99 -3.08 54.56
N LYS A 159 -45.19 -3.29 53.49
CA LYS A 159 -45.64 -2.99 52.12
C LYS A 159 -45.21 -4.08 51.15
N GLU A 160 -46.23 -4.81 50.76
CA GLU A 160 -46.40 -5.69 49.62
C GLU A 160 -45.65 -5.19 48.37
N TYR A 161 -44.69 -6.00 47.90
CA TYR A 161 -44.04 -5.82 46.61
C TYR A 161 -44.86 -6.57 45.57
N GLU A 162 -45.43 -5.85 44.59
CA GLU A 162 -45.73 -6.46 43.29
C GLU A 162 -44.47 -6.34 42.42
N GLU A 163 -43.76 -7.46 42.30
CA GLU A 163 -43.00 -7.79 41.10
C GLU A 163 -43.98 -7.79 39.93
N ASP A 164 -43.64 -7.16 38.79
CA ASP A 164 -43.34 -7.99 37.62
C ASP A 164 -42.93 -7.25 36.34
N VAL A 165 -41.94 -7.89 35.72
CA VAL A 165 -41.77 -8.07 34.27
C VAL A 165 -41.07 -6.94 33.48
N ILE A 166 -39.77 -7.20 33.31
CA ILE A 166 -38.97 -6.84 32.14
C ILE A 166 -39.56 -7.53 30.90
N TYR A 167 -39.88 -6.78 29.85
CA TYR A 167 -39.83 -7.29 28.48
C TYR A 167 -38.85 -6.49 27.63
N SER A 168 -38.27 -7.24 26.73
CA SER A 168 -37.02 -7.03 26.04
C SER A 168 -37.24 -6.74 24.54
N TYR A 169 -36.16 -6.28 23.92
CA TYR A 169 -35.81 -6.40 22.50
C TYR A 169 -36.45 -5.48 21.45
N ASN A 170 -35.52 -4.87 20.72
CA ASN A 170 -35.45 -4.65 19.26
C ASN A 170 -36.40 -3.64 18.62
N THR A 171 -35.78 -2.58 18.11
CA THR A 171 -36.15 -1.96 16.83
C THR A 171 -34.89 -1.84 15.98
N GLU A 172 -34.61 -2.90 15.22
CA GLU A 172 -34.14 -2.77 13.84
C GLU A 172 -35.36 -2.38 13.00
N GLU A 173 -35.19 -1.39 12.13
CA GLU A 173 -35.95 -1.05 10.91
C GLU A 173 -35.84 0.48 10.73
N ASP A 174 -35.69 1.06 9.55
CA ASP A 174 -35.23 0.60 8.25
C ASP A 174 -35.19 1.90 7.40
N ASN A 175 -34.41 1.86 6.32
CA ASN A 175 -34.75 2.47 5.02
C ASN A 175 -35.12 3.97 4.85
N GLU A 176 -34.35 4.65 4.00
CA GLU A 176 -34.75 5.22 2.69
C GLU A 176 -33.87 6.43 2.29
N HIS A 177 -33.03 6.27 1.26
CA HIS A 177 -33.28 6.83 -0.08
C HIS A 177 -33.44 8.36 -0.14
N ARG A 178 -32.40 9.05 -0.64
CA ARG A 178 -32.62 10.09 -1.65
C ARG A 178 -31.43 10.30 -2.56
N ILE A 179 -31.57 9.70 -3.74
CA ILE A 179 -31.00 10.16 -5.00
C ILE A 179 -31.76 11.44 -5.37
N THR A 180 -31.02 12.50 -5.68
CA THR A 180 -31.35 13.51 -6.71
C THR A 180 -30.05 14.16 -7.15
#